data_AF-A0A820MH74-F1
#
_entry.id   AF-A0A820MH74-F1
#
_cell.length_a   1.000
_cell.length_b   1.000
_cell.length_c   1.000
_cell.angle_alpha   90.00
_cell.angle_beta   90.00
_cell.angle_gamma   90.00
#
_symmetry.space_group_name_H-M   'P 1'
#
loop_
_entity.id
_entity.type
_entity.pdbx_description
1 polymer ?
#
loop_
_entity_poly.entity_id
_entity_poly.type
_entity_poly.pdbx_seq_one_letter_code
_entity_poly.pdbx_strand_id
1 'polypeptide(L)'
;MEGDRSSLDRRPIHIDAENIVRESRTISQNNEVWPSTDQDIVRYLINKQKFNGLWNLDDDIIKKLTGKSLSGFQSANPNIDNQVLISVIVIIILETRFAGFSSLWHGVVQKARKRLIDLVKKDSKDFDTLLDDIRKQL
;
A
#
# COMPACT_ATOMS: atom_id res chain seq x y z
N MET A 1 14.51 -72.37 -44.94
CA MET A 1 13.50 -71.60 -44.20
C MET A 1 14.18 -70.26 -43.89
N GLU A 2 14.19 -69.25 -44.78
CA GLU A 2 13.05 -68.43 -45.26
C GLU A 2 12.20 -67.94 -44.07
N GLY A 3 11.88 -66.67 -43.84
CA GLY A 3 12.03 -65.39 -44.54
C GLY A 3 11.78 -64.27 -43.49
N ASP A 4 12.37 -63.09 -43.60
CA ASP A 4 11.87 -61.90 -44.31
C ASP A 4 10.75 -61.11 -43.59
N ARG A 5 11.11 -59.88 -43.17
CA ARG A 5 10.38 -58.58 -43.23
C ARG A 5 9.14 -58.26 -42.36
N SER A 6 9.29 -57.09 -41.72
CA SER A 6 8.31 -55.98 -41.58
C SER A 6 7.22 -56.07 -40.50
N SER A 7 7.19 -55.11 -39.57
CA SER A 7 6.42 -53.86 -39.75
C SER A 7 6.18 -53.13 -38.42
N LEU A 8 6.53 -51.85 -38.41
CA LEU A 8 5.94 -50.70 -37.69
C LEU A 8 5.02 -50.95 -36.47
N ASP A 9 5.40 -50.36 -35.33
CA ASP A 9 4.53 -49.34 -34.73
C ASP A 9 5.34 -48.26 -33.99
N ARG A 10 5.40 -47.06 -34.58
CA ARG A 10 5.97 -45.86 -33.98
C ARG A 10 4.87 -45.21 -33.14
N ARG A 11 4.99 -45.23 -31.81
CA ARG A 11 4.24 -44.28 -30.98
C ARG A 11 5.11 -43.05 -30.71
N PRO A 12 4.69 -41.83 -31.07
CA PRO A 12 5.42 -40.63 -30.71
C PRO A 12 5.33 -40.44 -29.18
N ILE A 13 6.48 -40.29 -28.53
CA ILE A 13 6.53 -39.68 -27.20
C ILE A 13 6.17 -38.22 -27.42
N HIS A 14 4.97 -37.82 -27.01
CA HIS A 14 4.59 -36.41 -26.95
C HIS A 14 5.40 -35.77 -25.83
N ILE A 15 6.51 -35.14 -26.20
CA ILE A 15 7.24 -34.24 -25.33
C ILE A 15 6.49 -32.90 -25.41
N ASP A 16 5.59 -32.67 -24.46
CA ASP A 16 5.05 -31.34 -24.20
C ASP A 16 6.12 -30.52 -23.45
N ALA A 17 7.14 -30.12 -24.20
CA ALA A 17 7.98 -29.01 -23.84
C ALA A 17 7.47 -27.81 -24.63
N GLU A 18 6.60 -27.01 -24.02
CA GLU A 18 6.69 -25.55 -24.16
C GLU A 18 5.77 -24.83 -23.17
N ASN A 19 6.42 -24.05 -22.30
CA ASN A 19 5.88 -22.84 -21.72
C ASN A 19 4.68 -22.94 -20.76
N ILE A 20 4.88 -23.65 -19.63
CA ILE A 20 4.39 -23.09 -18.37
C ILE A 20 5.31 -21.90 -18.04
N VAL A 21 4.98 -20.77 -18.68
CA VAL A 21 5.54 -19.47 -18.36
C VAL A 21 5.33 -19.26 -16.87
N ARG A 22 6.46 -18.99 -16.23
CA ARG A 22 6.59 -18.42 -14.89
C ARG A 22 5.63 -17.25 -14.71
N GLU A 23 4.44 -17.52 -14.20
CA GLU A 23 3.69 -16.54 -13.44
C GLU A 23 3.50 -17.09 -12.02
N SER A 24 4.59 -17.02 -11.26
CA SER A 24 4.51 -16.78 -9.82
C SER A 24 3.85 -15.41 -9.60
N ARG A 25 2.55 -15.32 -9.86
CA ARG A 25 1.71 -14.24 -9.36
C ARG A 25 0.91 -14.86 -8.23
N THR A 26 1.57 -15.03 -7.09
CA THR A 26 0.90 -15.09 -5.81
C THR A 26 0.07 -13.81 -5.70
N ILE A 27 -1.18 -13.89 -6.11
CA ILE A 27 -2.22 -12.98 -5.66
C ILE A 27 -2.34 -13.28 -4.16
N SER A 28 -1.48 -12.67 -3.36
CA SER A 28 -1.72 -12.51 -1.95
C SER A 28 -2.93 -11.59 -1.84
N GLN A 29 -4.13 -12.16 -1.94
CA GLN A 29 -5.29 -11.62 -1.25
C GLN A 29 -4.94 -11.64 0.23
N ASN A 30 -4.21 -10.61 0.66
CA ASN A 30 -3.95 -10.35 2.06
C ASN A 30 -5.30 -9.96 2.65
N ASN A 31 -6.05 -10.94 3.13
CA ASN A 31 -7.17 -10.75 4.05
C ASN A 31 -6.61 -10.23 5.39
N GLU A 32 -5.97 -9.06 5.37
CA GLU A 32 -5.53 -8.39 6.57
C GLU A 32 -6.78 -7.90 7.30
N VAL A 33 -7.11 -8.64 8.35
CA VAL A 33 -8.21 -8.31 9.26
C VAL A 33 -7.95 -6.93 9.85
N TRP A 34 -8.94 -6.05 9.74
CA TRP A 34 -8.86 -4.74 10.35
C TRP A 34 -8.77 -4.87 11.88
N PRO A 35 -7.81 -4.21 12.54
CA PRO A 35 -7.66 -4.34 13.99
C PRO A 35 -8.86 -3.77 14.74
N SER A 36 -9.21 -4.40 15.87
CA SER A 36 -10.40 -4.04 16.66
C SER A 36 -10.12 -3.09 17.82
N THR A 37 -8.85 -2.92 18.22
CA THR A 37 -8.45 -2.01 19.31
C THR A 37 -7.64 -0.85 18.76
N ASP A 38 -7.75 0.33 19.39
CA ASP A 38 -7.00 1.51 18.95
C ASP A 38 -5.47 1.28 18.98
N GLN A 39 -4.97 0.56 19.99
CA GLN A 39 -3.54 0.24 20.09
C GLN A 39 -3.08 -0.65 18.91
N ASP A 40 -3.90 -1.63 18.51
CA ASP A 40 -3.56 -2.49 17.38
C ASP A 40 -3.72 -1.77 16.04
N ILE A 41 -4.65 -0.81 15.92
CA ILE A 41 -4.73 0.09 14.76
C ILE A 41 -3.45 0.92 14.66
N VAL A 42 -2.97 1.50 15.76
CA VAL A 42 -1.72 2.28 15.77
C VAL A 42 -0.53 1.41 15.34
N ARG A 43 -0.40 0.19 15.89
CA ARG A 43 0.65 -0.75 15.49
C ARG A 43 0.54 -1.16 14.02
N TYR A 44 -0.68 -1.39 13.54
CA TYR A 44 -0.95 -1.68 12.15
C TYR A 44 -0.43 -0.55 11.24
N LEU A 45 -0.76 0.71 11.56
CA LEU A 45 -0.28 1.87 10.81
C LEU A 45 1.25 1.98 10.86
N ILE A 46 1.87 1.79 12.02
CA ILE A 46 3.34 1.78 12.16
C ILE A 46 3.96 0.73 11.24
N ASN A 47 3.45 -0.51 11.25
CA ASN A 47 3.97 -1.62 10.45
C ASN A 47 3.77 -1.43 8.94
N LYS A 48 2.78 -0.62 8.55
CA LYS A 48 2.52 -0.26 7.14
C LYS A 48 3.37 0.89 6.63
N GLN A 49 4.15 1.56 7.49
CA GLN A 49 5.04 2.61 7.02
C GLN A 49 6.16 2.01 6.16
N LYS A 50 6.33 2.52 4.94
CA LYS A 50 7.44 2.10 4.06
C LYS A 50 8.78 2.59 4.63
N PHE A 51 9.87 1.98 4.17
CA PHE A 51 11.22 2.39 4.55
C PHE A 51 11.50 3.88 4.33
N ASN A 52 10.92 4.48 3.29
CA ASN A 52 11.06 5.91 2.98
C ASN A 52 10.29 6.84 3.96
N GLY A 53 9.53 6.30 4.91
CA GLY A 53 8.75 7.05 5.89
C GLY A 53 7.33 7.39 5.46
N LEU A 54 6.89 6.99 4.26
CA LEU A 54 5.55 7.28 3.75
C LEU A 54 4.63 6.06 3.83
N TRP A 55 3.33 6.30 3.75
CA TRP A 55 2.30 5.27 3.67
C TRP A 55 1.77 5.12 2.26
N ASN A 56 1.37 3.90 1.90
CA ASN A 56 0.61 3.61 0.70
C ASN A 56 -0.45 2.60 1.10
N LEU A 57 -1.64 3.11 1.43
CA LEU A 57 -2.75 2.35 1.97
C LEU A 57 -3.88 2.32 0.96
N ASP A 58 -4.60 1.22 0.93
CA ASP A 58 -5.77 1.07 0.07
C ASP A 58 -6.93 1.96 0.54
N ASP A 59 -7.83 2.30 -0.39
CA ASP A 59 -8.98 3.17 -0.13
C ASP A 59 -9.86 2.64 1.03
N ASP A 60 -9.99 1.32 1.17
CA ASP A 60 -10.75 0.71 2.25
C ASP A 60 -10.14 0.98 3.64
N ILE A 61 -8.81 1.05 3.74
CA ILE A 61 -8.13 1.43 4.98
C ILE A 61 -8.38 2.92 5.27
N ILE A 62 -8.29 3.78 4.25
CA ILE A 62 -8.55 5.22 4.40
C ILE A 62 -9.99 5.47 4.85
N LYS A 63 -10.97 4.76 4.27
CA LYS A 63 -12.37 4.81 4.72
C LYS A 63 -12.54 4.37 6.17
N LYS A 64 -11.87 3.30 6.59
CA LYS A 64 -11.94 2.84 7.99
C LYS A 64 -11.31 3.83 8.97
N LEU A 65 -10.29 4.58 8.55
CA LEU A 65 -9.64 5.60 9.38
C LEU A 65 -10.45 6.90 9.48
N THR A 66 -11.01 7.35 8.36
CA THR A 66 -11.55 8.71 8.20
C THR A 66 -13.05 8.79 7.98
N GLY A 67 -13.71 7.66 7.68
CA GLY A 67 -15.11 7.62 7.23
C GLY A 67 -15.32 8.08 5.78
N LYS A 68 -14.27 8.54 5.09
CA LYS A 68 -14.31 9.11 3.73
C LYS A 68 -13.38 8.36 2.80
N SER A 69 -13.73 8.27 1.52
CA SER A 69 -12.85 7.69 0.50
C SER A 69 -11.69 8.63 0.17
N LEU A 70 -10.57 8.06 -0.25
CA LEU A 70 -9.40 8.77 -0.77
C LEU A 70 -9.79 9.71 -1.93
N SER A 71 -10.71 9.29 -2.80
CA SER A 71 -11.22 10.11 -3.90
C SER A 71 -11.80 11.45 -3.44
N GLY A 72 -12.46 11.47 -2.28
CA GLY A 72 -13.00 12.71 -1.73
C GLY A 72 -11.92 13.68 -1.22
N PHE A 73 -10.73 13.18 -0.87
CA PHE A 73 -9.57 14.03 -0.54
C PHE A 73 -8.80 14.45 -1.80
N GLN A 74 -8.71 13.57 -2.80
CA GLN A 74 -8.08 13.84 -4.09
C GLN A 74 -8.79 14.97 -4.84
N SER A 75 -10.11 14.95 -4.89
CA SER A 75 -10.90 16.01 -5.56
C SER A 75 -10.67 17.39 -4.93
N ALA A 76 -10.41 17.46 -3.62
CA ALA A 76 -10.07 18.71 -2.93
C ALA A 76 -8.60 19.11 -3.10
N ASN A 77 -7.73 18.17 -3.48
CA ASN A 77 -6.28 18.34 -3.58
C ASN A 77 -5.72 17.77 -4.90
N PRO A 78 -6.20 18.22 -6.08
CA PRO A 78 -5.96 17.55 -7.36
C PRO A 78 -4.49 17.51 -7.81
N ASN A 79 -3.65 18.39 -7.25
CA ASN A 79 -2.22 18.50 -7.60
C ASN A 79 -1.29 17.83 -6.57
N ILE A 80 -1.84 17.08 -5.62
CA ILE A 80 -1.05 16.40 -4.58
C ILE A 80 -0.94 14.92 -4.93
N ASP A 81 0.29 14.39 -4.90
CA ASP A 81 0.54 12.97 -5.08
C ASP A 81 -0.23 12.13 -4.04
N ASN A 82 -0.78 10.99 -4.48
CA ASN A 82 -1.62 10.15 -3.64
C ASN A 82 -0.87 9.62 -2.41
N GLN A 83 0.42 9.30 -2.55
CA GLN A 83 1.22 8.81 -1.44
C GLN A 83 1.45 9.91 -0.40
N VAL A 84 1.67 11.15 -0.85
CA VAL A 84 1.75 12.34 0.01
C VAL A 84 0.44 12.54 0.74
N LEU A 85 -0.69 12.54 0.03
CA LEU A 85 -2.02 12.73 0.58
C LEU A 85 -2.36 11.68 1.65
N ILE A 86 -2.18 10.39 1.33
CA ILE A 86 -2.37 9.27 2.27
C ILE A 86 -1.50 9.46 3.51
N SER A 87 -0.23 9.83 3.33
CA SER A 87 0.70 9.98 4.45
C SER A 87 0.29 11.13 5.38
N VAL A 88 -0.18 12.25 4.84
CA VAL A 88 -0.67 13.37 5.65
C VAL A 88 -1.94 12.98 6.42
N ILE A 89 -2.87 12.26 5.78
CA ILE A 89 -4.07 11.73 6.46
C ILE A 89 -3.67 10.84 7.65
N VAL A 90 -2.74 9.91 7.45
CA VAL A 90 -2.28 9.01 8.52
C VAL A 90 -1.63 9.80 9.68
N ILE A 91 -0.81 10.80 9.37
CA ILE A 91 -0.20 11.67 10.40
C ILE A 91 -1.28 12.38 11.22
N ILE A 92 -2.26 13.00 10.57
CA ILE A 92 -3.33 13.71 11.28
C ILE A 92 -4.11 12.75 12.18
N ILE A 93 -4.48 11.57 11.67
CA ILE A 93 -5.21 10.57 12.46
C ILE A 93 -4.40 10.07 13.66
N LEU A 94 -3.09 9.83 13.50
CA LEU A 94 -2.22 9.44 14.61
C LEU A 94 -2.15 10.54 15.68
N GLU A 95 -2.04 11.80 15.26
CA GLU A 95 -1.91 12.96 16.15
C GLU A 95 -3.23 13.35 16.84
N THR A 96 -4.38 13.14 16.20
CA THR A 96 -5.69 13.54 16.75
C THR A 96 -6.40 12.39 17.44
N ARG A 97 -6.73 11.33 16.72
CA ARG A 97 -7.52 10.20 17.22
C ARG A 97 -6.71 9.30 18.15
N PHE A 98 -5.41 9.16 17.89
CA PHE A 98 -4.54 8.25 18.63
C PHE A 98 -3.50 8.98 19.49
N ALA A 99 -3.78 10.23 19.91
CA ALA A 99 -2.88 11.06 20.70
C ALA A 99 -2.36 10.36 21.98
N GLY A 100 -3.20 9.55 22.62
CA GLY A 100 -2.85 8.78 23.82
C GLY A 100 -1.76 7.71 23.61
N PHE A 101 -1.47 7.35 22.35
CA PHE A 101 -0.45 6.37 21.97
C PHE A 101 0.82 7.01 21.38
N SER A 102 1.07 8.29 21.66
CA SER A 102 2.20 9.05 21.10
C SER A 102 3.56 8.39 21.28
N SER A 103 3.78 7.71 22.40
CA SER A 103 5.01 6.94 22.64
C SER A 103 5.26 5.85 21.59
N LEU A 104 4.22 5.32 20.94
CA LEU A 104 4.33 4.32 19.88
C LEU A 104 4.60 4.95 18.52
N TRP A 105 3.86 6.02 18.16
CA TRP A 105 3.88 6.54 16.80
C TRP A 105 4.79 7.76 16.58
N HIS A 106 5.28 8.42 17.64
CA HIS A 106 6.01 9.69 17.51
C HIS A 106 7.20 9.57 16.55
N GLY A 107 8.02 8.52 16.68
CA GLY A 107 9.18 8.30 15.80
C GLY A 107 8.80 8.14 14.33
N VAL A 108 7.74 7.38 14.03
CA VAL A 108 7.31 7.17 12.64
C VAL A 108 6.69 8.44 12.05
N VAL A 109 5.96 9.22 12.83
CA VAL A 109 5.39 10.50 12.39
C VAL A 109 6.48 11.52 12.09
N GLN A 110 7.51 11.66 12.95
CA GLN A 110 8.61 12.58 12.69
C GLN A 110 9.39 12.21 11.43
N LYS A 111 9.61 10.91 11.19
CA LYS A 111 10.23 10.42 9.96
C LYS A 111 9.40 10.79 8.72
N ALA A 112 8.09 10.62 8.79
CA ALA A 112 7.18 10.96 7.71
C ALA A 112 7.14 12.47 7.44
N ARG A 113 7.00 13.29 8.49
CA ARG A 113 7.02 14.75 8.42
C ARG A 113 8.29 15.25 7.72
N LYS A 114 9.47 14.76 8.13
CA LYS A 114 10.74 15.10 7.47
C LYS A 114 10.71 14.78 5.98
N ARG A 115 10.26 13.57 5.60
CA ARG A 115 10.18 13.17 4.20
C ARG A 115 9.19 14.01 3.39
N LEU A 116 8.04 14.34 3.97
CA LEU A 116 7.01 15.13 3.30
C LEU A 116 7.48 16.58 3.09
N ILE A 117 8.11 17.19 4.09
CA ILE A 117 8.71 18.52 3.95
C ILE A 117 9.70 18.55 2.78
N ASP A 118 10.57 17.54 2.65
CA ASP A 118 11.53 17.46 1.54
C ASP A 118 10.88 17.30 0.15
N LEU A 119 9.69 16.68 0.09
CA LEU A 119 8.94 16.50 -1.15
C LEU A 119 8.14 17.76 -1.51
N VAL A 120 7.38 18.30 -0.56
CA VAL A 120 6.46 19.43 -0.81
C VAL A 120 7.21 20.76 -1.00
N LYS A 121 8.40 20.92 -0.39
CA LYS A 121 9.30 22.06 -0.68
C LYS A 121 9.69 22.17 -2.16
N LYS A 122 9.69 21.06 -2.91
CA LYS A 122 9.99 21.09 -4.35
C LYS A 122 8.84 21.67 -5.17
N ASP A 123 7.61 21.64 -4.63
CA ASP A 123 6.37 22.00 -5.31
C ASP A 123 5.79 23.34 -4.82
N SER A 124 6.57 24.14 -4.07
CA SER A 124 6.21 25.51 -3.60
C SER A 124 4.97 25.60 -2.69
N LYS A 125 4.51 24.48 -2.11
CA LYS A 125 3.48 24.48 -1.06
C LYS A 125 4.13 24.37 0.31
N ASP A 126 3.54 25.04 1.29
CA ASP A 126 3.92 24.83 2.69
C ASP A 126 3.27 23.53 3.19
N PHE A 127 4.08 22.68 3.83
CA PHE A 127 3.60 21.42 4.41
C PHE A 127 2.53 21.68 5.48
N ASP A 128 2.69 22.75 6.26
CA ASP A 128 1.75 23.09 7.32
C ASP A 128 0.37 23.49 6.75
N THR A 129 0.34 24.23 5.63
CA THR A 129 -0.91 24.55 4.92
C THR A 129 -1.59 23.28 4.40
N LEU A 130 -0.84 22.35 3.81
CA LEU A 130 -1.41 21.07 3.35
C LEU A 130 -2.00 20.26 4.50
N LEU A 131 -1.32 20.24 5.65
CA LEU A 131 -1.77 19.54 6.85
C LEU A 131 -3.09 20.15 7.35
N ASP A 132 -3.18 21.48 7.41
CA ASP A 132 -4.41 22.17 7.82
C ASP A 132 -5.57 22.00 6.83
N ASP A 133 -5.29 22.01 5.53
CA ASP A 133 -6.32 21.81 4.49
C ASP A 133 -6.91 20.40 4.52
N ILE A 134 -6.09 19.39 4.80
CA ILE A 134 -6.56 18.01 4.97
C ILE A 134 -7.27 17.86 6.32
N ARG A 135 -6.76 18.49 7.39
CA ARG A 135 -7.38 18.44 8.72
C ARG A 135 -8.81 18.99 8.72
N LYS A 136 -9.11 20.03 7.94
CA LYS A 136 -10.47 20.58 7.78
C LYS A 136 -11.45 19.63 7.08
N GLN A 137 -10.96 18.56 6.45
CA GLN A 137 -11.77 17.57 5.73
C GLN A 137 -12.04 16.31 6.55
N LEU A 138 -11.44 16.19 7.74
CA LEU A 138 -11.61 15.11 8.71
C LEU A 138 -12.58 15.54 9.81
#